data_AF-A0A1V4VN05-F1
#
_entry.id   AF-A0A1V4VN05-F1
#
_cell.length_a   1.000
_cell.length_b   1.000
_cell.length_c   1.000
_cell.angle_alpha   90.00
_cell.angle_beta   90.00
_cell.angle_gamma   90.00
#
_symmetry.space_group_name_H-M   'P 1'
#
loop_
_entity.id
_entity.type
_entity.pdbx_description
1 polymer ?
#
loop_
_entity_poly.entity_id
_entity_poly.type
_entity_poly.pdbx_seq_one_letter_code
_entity_poly.pdbx_strand_id
1 'polypeptide(L)'
;MVQKNMSFLQALQTYTLLTIGEGLVAQIPALLISTATGILVTRATSDASFGKDLSSQFLNFPKVLIVATFILFMIGIVPAMPNVLFLSLAGTTGYLAYSMIQAERKKTVSKQEKVARESREQKKEPENVSTFFQVDTLEIEIGYNLILLTDEGQGGDLLHRLAAVRRQCAGEMGIYVRPIRIRDNLQLNPNAYSFKLRGIEIAAGELMPGQFLAMDPLGQELNVKGTPTTEPTFGLPAWWVSAEDRDQVEMNGFTVVDCATVLVTHLTEVVKRHAHELLGRQEVKELLDVVKEKNSVVVEELVPDLMTMGEVQKILQNLLKERVPIRDLAGILEALADGARISKDPDYLTECTRQALSRTICSQYTGTDSSKIAVVTLHPRLEQSVADSIEQTQMGSYPVLEPQVARQVLNKLKETVDNLTLRGFPPVVLCSSKVRLPFRRLTERFLPNLAVLSMNEIAPNVEVEAIGTVTLD
;
A
#
# COMPACT_ATOMS: atom_id res chain seq x y z
N MET A 1 -77.63 20.28 30.27
CA MET A 1 -76.49 19.40 30.57
C MET A 1 -76.01 18.79 29.26
N VAL A 2 -74.82 19.24 28.86
CA VAL A 2 -73.97 18.93 27.70
C VAL A 2 -74.37 17.67 26.88
N GLN A 3 -74.79 17.90 25.62
CA GLN A 3 -75.12 16.98 24.50
C GLN A 3 -75.60 15.53 24.78
N LYS A 4 -76.72 15.15 24.12
CA LYS A 4 -77.44 13.85 24.17
C LYS A 4 -78.38 13.58 25.36
N ASN A 5 -78.82 14.61 26.10
CA ASN A 5 -79.81 14.47 27.21
C ASN A 5 -79.46 13.42 28.28
N MET A 6 -78.18 13.08 28.43
CA MET A 6 -77.71 12.17 29.48
C MET A 6 -77.33 12.98 30.72
N SER A 7 -77.63 12.44 31.91
CA SER A 7 -77.08 13.00 33.14
C SER A 7 -75.55 12.81 33.18
N PHE A 8 -74.83 13.68 33.88
CA PHE A 8 -73.36 13.61 33.97
C PHE A 8 -72.88 12.23 34.43
N LEU A 9 -73.56 11.63 35.41
CA LEU A 9 -73.24 10.30 35.92
C LEU A 9 -73.43 9.20 34.87
N GLN A 10 -74.52 9.28 34.08
CA GLN A 10 -74.78 8.33 32.99
C GLN A 10 -73.75 8.45 31.87
N ALA A 11 -73.41 9.68 31.46
CA ALA A 11 -72.38 9.89 30.43
C ALA A 11 -71.03 9.28 30.87
N LEU A 12 -70.65 9.49 32.13
CA LEU A 12 -69.41 8.96 32.69
C LEU A 12 -69.40 7.43 32.66
N GLN A 13 -70.50 6.77 33.07
CA GLN A 13 -70.63 5.31 32.97
C GLN A 13 -70.57 4.80 31.53
N THR A 14 -71.35 5.38 30.62
CA THR A 14 -71.44 4.88 29.23
C THR A 14 -70.13 5.04 28.48
N TYR A 15 -69.49 6.21 28.54
CA TYR A 15 -68.22 6.42 27.86
C TYR A 15 -67.08 5.63 28.51
N THR A 16 -67.06 5.47 29.83
CA THR A 16 -66.07 4.60 30.49
C THR A 16 -66.22 3.14 30.05
N LEU A 17 -67.46 2.63 29.95
CA LEU A 17 -67.71 1.25 29.54
C LEU A 17 -67.37 1.01 28.07
N LEU A 18 -67.64 2.00 27.20
CA LEU A 18 -67.20 1.98 25.80
C LEU A 18 -65.68 2.03 25.65
N THR A 19 -64.98 2.88 26.41
CA THR A 19 -63.51 2.97 26.39
C THR A 19 -62.84 1.71 26.92
N ILE A 20 -63.38 1.10 27.99
CA ILE A 20 -62.89 -0.20 28.48
C ILE A 20 -63.17 -1.30 27.44
N GLY A 21 -64.35 -1.28 26.82
CA GLY A 21 -64.72 -2.22 25.76
C GLY A 21 -63.79 -2.12 24.55
N GLU A 22 -63.49 -0.91 24.09
CA GLU A 22 -62.54 -0.66 22.99
C GLU A 22 -61.13 -1.15 23.37
N GLY A 23 -60.67 -0.84 24.59
CA GLY A 23 -59.40 -1.33 25.11
C GLY A 23 -59.33 -2.86 25.12
N LEU A 24 -60.37 -3.56 25.59
CA LEU A 24 -60.40 -5.02 25.61
C LEU A 24 -60.46 -5.63 24.20
N VAL A 25 -61.25 -5.04 23.29
CA VAL A 25 -61.38 -5.52 21.89
C VAL A 25 -60.10 -5.28 21.10
N ALA A 26 -59.33 -4.24 21.40
CA ALA A 26 -58.05 -3.96 20.76
C ALA A 26 -56.87 -4.73 21.39
N GLN A 27 -56.74 -4.74 22.72
CA GLN A 27 -55.57 -5.34 23.39
C GLN A 27 -55.56 -6.86 23.38
N ILE A 28 -56.70 -7.53 23.55
CA ILE A 28 -56.71 -9.01 23.66
C ILE A 28 -56.22 -9.66 22.35
N PRO A 29 -56.73 -9.28 21.17
CA PRO A 29 -56.21 -9.81 19.91
C PRO A 29 -54.76 -9.40 19.67
N ALA A 30 -54.37 -8.16 20.00
CA ALA A 30 -52.99 -7.69 19.83
C ALA A 30 -52.00 -8.52 20.67
N LEU A 31 -52.35 -8.86 21.91
CA LEU A 31 -51.52 -9.71 22.78
C LEU A 31 -51.40 -11.13 22.22
N LEU A 32 -52.50 -11.71 21.73
CA LEU A 32 -52.52 -13.04 21.11
C LEU A 32 -51.68 -13.09 19.83
N ILE A 33 -51.80 -12.07 18.97
CA ILE A 33 -51.00 -11.97 17.75
C ILE A 33 -49.53 -11.76 18.10
N SER A 34 -49.21 -10.90 19.08
CA SER A 34 -47.82 -10.66 19.52
C SER A 34 -47.18 -11.91 20.10
N THR A 35 -47.90 -12.67 20.94
CA THR A 35 -47.39 -13.92 21.51
C THR A 35 -47.28 -15.02 20.47
N ALA A 36 -48.27 -15.18 19.58
CA ALA A 36 -48.19 -16.12 18.47
C ALA A 36 -47.03 -15.80 17.51
N THR A 37 -46.81 -14.52 17.21
CA THR A 37 -45.69 -14.05 16.38
C THR A 37 -44.36 -14.30 17.09
N GLY A 38 -44.27 -14.02 18.40
CA GLY A 38 -43.08 -14.32 19.20
C GLY A 38 -42.73 -15.81 19.22
N ILE A 39 -43.73 -16.68 19.31
CA ILE A 39 -43.56 -18.14 19.23
C ILE A 39 -43.12 -18.56 17.81
N LEU A 40 -43.69 -17.98 16.76
CA LEU A 40 -43.32 -18.28 15.37
C LEU A 40 -41.88 -17.84 15.04
N VAL A 41 -41.45 -16.67 15.51
CA VAL A 41 -40.10 -16.15 15.29
C VAL A 41 -39.06 -16.95 16.07
N THR A 42 -39.36 -17.35 17.30
CA THR A 42 -38.44 -18.20 18.10
C THR A 42 -38.34 -19.62 17.54
N ARG A 43 -39.41 -20.15 16.92
CA ARG A 43 -39.39 -21.45 16.22
C ARG A 43 -38.48 -21.48 14.99
N ALA A 44 -38.21 -20.36 14.33
CA ALA A 44 -37.34 -20.32 13.13
C ALA A 44 -35.87 -20.75 13.40
N THR A 45 -35.53 -21.06 14.64
CA THR A 45 -34.18 -21.47 15.07
C THR A 45 -34.10 -22.88 15.66
N SER A 46 -35.20 -23.66 15.76
CA SER A 46 -35.14 -25.05 16.24
C SER A 46 -35.96 -26.04 15.39
N ASP A 47 -35.33 -27.16 15.03
CA ASP A 47 -35.93 -28.23 14.18
C ASP A 47 -36.88 -29.18 14.94
N ALA A 48 -37.13 -28.96 16.24
CA ALA A 48 -37.89 -29.87 17.12
C ALA A 48 -39.27 -29.31 17.52
N SER A 49 -40.21 -30.20 17.89
CA SER A 49 -41.52 -29.80 18.40
C SER A 49 -41.41 -29.22 19.81
N PHE A 50 -42.17 -28.16 20.11
CA PHE A 50 -42.14 -27.46 21.41
C PHE A 50 -42.31 -28.40 22.61
N GLY A 51 -43.17 -29.42 22.51
CA GLY A 51 -43.34 -30.42 23.57
C GLY A 51 -42.09 -31.27 23.82
N LYS A 52 -41.28 -31.54 22.79
CA LYS A 52 -40.02 -32.26 22.90
C LYS A 52 -38.94 -31.39 23.54
N ASP A 53 -38.88 -30.12 23.17
CA ASP A 53 -37.95 -29.16 23.77
C ASP A 53 -38.28 -28.92 25.25
N LEU A 54 -39.55 -28.71 25.59
CA LEU A 54 -39.99 -28.52 26.97
C LEU A 54 -39.75 -29.77 27.84
N SER A 55 -40.06 -30.96 27.31
CA SER A 55 -39.79 -32.23 28.00
C SER A 55 -38.28 -32.47 28.18
N SER A 56 -37.47 -32.17 27.16
CA SER A 56 -36.01 -32.29 27.24
C SER A 56 -35.42 -31.32 28.26
N GLN A 57 -35.91 -30.08 28.34
CA GLN A 57 -35.43 -29.09 29.30
C GLN A 57 -35.78 -29.48 30.73
N PHE A 58 -36.97 -30.03 30.99
CA PHE A 58 -37.33 -30.50 32.33
C PHE A 58 -36.49 -31.70 32.79
N LEU A 59 -36.16 -32.62 31.89
CA LEU A 59 -35.38 -33.81 32.20
C LEU A 59 -33.87 -33.52 32.29
N ASN A 60 -33.35 -32.49 31.61
CA ASN A 60 -31.91 -32.22 31.50
C ASN A 60 -31.23 -31.60 32.72
N PHE A 61 -31.94 -31.33 33.83
CA PHE A 61 -31.32 -30.78 35.05
C PHE A 61 -31.18 -31.85 36.14
N PRO A 62 -30.08 -32.64 36.15
CA PRO A 62 -29.88 -33.70 37.15
C PRO A 62 -29.87 -33.16 38.58
N LYS A 63 -29.48 -31.89 38.79
CA LYS A 63 -29.52 -31.23 40.09
C LYS A 63 -30.93 -31.14 40.67
N VAL A 64 -31.95 -30.88 39.83
CA VAL A 64 -33.35 -30.81 40.27
C VAL A 64 -33.84 -32.20 40.67
N LEU A 65 -33.49 -33.23 39.90
CA LEU A 65 -33.84 -34.61 40.21
C LEU A 65 -33.20 -35.09 41.52
N ILE A 66 -31.94 -34.74 41.81
CA ILE A 66 -31.30 -35.07 43.10
C ILE A 66 -32.07 -34.45 44.28
N VAL A 67 -32.43 -33.17 44.17
CA VAL A 67 -33.19 -32.47 45.22
C VAL A 67 -34.56 -33.13 45.42
N ALA A 68 -35.25 -33.47 44.32
CA ALA A 68 -36.53 -34.18 44.38
C ALA A 68 -36.39 -35.58 45.03
N THR A 69 -35.37 -36.35 44.67
CA THR A 69 -35.07 -37.65 45.30
C THR A 69 -34.84 -37.51 46.80
N PHE A 70 -34.10 -36.49 47.23
CA PHE A 70 -33.83 -36.24 48.65
C PHE A 70 -35.11 -35.90 49.43
N ILE A 71 -35.97 -35.06 48.87
CA ILE A 71 -37.26 -34.69 49.48
C ILE A 71 -38.18 -35.93 49.57
N LEU A 72 -38.30 -36.72 48.49
CA LEU A 72 -39.11 -37.93 48.46
C LEU A 72 -38.62 -38.98 49.47
N PHE A 73 -37.30 -39.12 49.62
CA PHE A 73 -36.70 -39.99 50.61
C PHE A 73 -37.01 -39.54 52.04
N MET A 74 -36.89 -38.23 52.33
CA MET A 74 -37.23 -37.68 53.64
C MET A 74 -38.71 -37.89 53.99
N ILE A 75 -39.62 -37.66 53.04
CA ILE A 75 -41.05 -37.93 53.22
C ILE A 75 -41.31 -39.42 53.44
N GLY A 76 -40.62 -40.30 52.72
CA GLY A 76 -40.77 -41.76 52.86
C GLY A 76 -40.29 -42.34 54.19
N ILE A 77 -39.55 -41.58 55.00
CA ILE A 77 -39.12 -41.98 56.35
C ILE A 77 -40.14 -41.58 57.42
N VAL A 78 -41.05 -40.64 57.13
CA VAL A 78 -42.04 -40.15 58.09
C VAL A 78 -43.07 -41.26 58.40
N PRO A 79 -43.20 -41.70 59.67
CA PRO A 79 -44.22 -42.68 60.04
C PRO A 79 -45.62 -42.06 59.86
N ALA A 80 -46.53 -42.81 59.21
CA ALA A 80 -47.90 -42.46 58.77
C ALA A 80 -48.10 -42.23 57.26
N MET A 81 -47.04 -42.26 56.44
CA MET A 81 -47.14 -42.21 54.97
C MET A 81 -46.95 -43.60 54.32
N PRO A 82 -47.37 -43.82 53.06
CA PRO A 82 -47.07 -45.04 52.30
C PRO A 82 -45.57 -45.17 51.98
N ASN A 83 -44.76 -45.58 52.96
CA ASN A 83 -43.29 -45.57 52.88
C ASN A 83 -42.76 -46.33 51.66
N VAL A 84 -43.37 -47.46 51.30
CA VAL A 84 -42.97 -48.29 50.15
C VAL A 84 -43.10 -47.52 48.82
N LEU A 85 -44.16 -46.73 48.65
CA LEU A 85 -44.37 -45.93 47.43
C LEU A 85 -43.35 -44.80 47.34
N PHE A 86 -43.16 -44.02 48.41
CA PHE A 86 -42.21 -42.89 48.38
C PHE A 86 -40.75 -43.34 48.26
N LEU A 87 -40.36 -44.43 48.93
CA LEU A 87 -38.99 -44.97 48.81
C LEU A 87 -38.72 -45.59 47.43
N SER A 88 -39.70 -46.24 46.81
CA SER A 88 -39.56 -46.75 45.43
C SER A 88 -39.49 -45.64 44.38
N LEU A 89 -40.30 -44.58 44.54
CA LEU A 89 -40.22 -43.36 43.73
C LEU A 89 -38.88 -42.63 43.91
N ALA A 90 -38.39 -42.52 45.15
CA ALA A 90 -37.07 -41.95 45.44
C ALA A 90 -35.94 -42.78 44.79
N GLY A 91 -36.02 -44.12 44.86
CA GLY A 91 -35.05 -45.00 44.21
C GLY A 91 -35.05 -44.86 42.69
N THR A 92 -36.23 -44.82 42.07
CA THR A 92 -36.35 -44.71 40.60
C THR A 92 -35.87 -43.35 40.09
N THR A 93 -36.28 -42.25 40.76
CA THR A 93 -35.82 -40.90 40.41
C THR A 93 -34.33 -40.70 40.67
N GLY A 94 -33.80 -41.29 41.75
CA GLY A 94 -32.37 -41.27 42.06
C GLY A 94 -31.53 -42.03 41.04
N TYR A 95 -32.01 -43.18 40.56
CA TYR A 95 -31.36 -43.95 39.50
C TYR A 95 -31.31 -43.17 38.17
N LEU A 96 -32.42 -42.52 37.80
CA LEU A 96 -32.48 -41.65 36.62
C LEU A 96 -31.48 -40.50 36.73
N ALA A 97 -31.47 -39.79 37.87
CA ALA A 97 -30.52 -38.71 38.14
C ALA A 97 -29.05 -39.17 38.01
N TYR A 98 -28.72 -40.33 38.58
CA TYR A 98 -27.38 -40.89 38.51
C TYR A 98 -26.97 -41.24 37.07
N SER A 99 -27.86 -41.86 36.29
CA SER A 99 -27.60 -42.20 34.88
C SER A 99 -27.35 -40.96 34.02
N MET A 100 -28.08 -39.87 34.28
CA MET A 100 -27.95 -38.62 33.54
C MET A 100 -26.63 -37.90 33.85
N ILE A 101 -26.20 -37.90 35.11
CA ILE A 101 -24.89 -37.35 35.50
C ILE A 101 -23.74 -38.12 34.86
N GLN A 102 -23.88 -39.45 34.76
CA GLN A 102 -22.86 -40.29 34.13
C GLN A 102 -22.80 -40.08 32.60
N ALA A 103 -23.96 -39.90 31.96
CA ALA A 103 -24.05 -39.56 30.54
C ALA A 103 -23.49 -38.16 30.24
N GLU A 104 -23.73 -37.18 31.12
CA GLU A 104 -23.20 -35.83 31.01
C GLU A 104 -21.67 -35.81 31.20
N ARG A 105 -21.14 -36.53 32.20
CA ARG A 105 -19.69 -36.70 32.37
C ARG A 105 -19.01 -37.30 31.13
N LYS A 106 -19.59 -38.34 30.52
CA LYS A 106 -19.05 -38.94 29.29
C LYS A 106 -19.08 -37.96 28.10
N LYS A 107 -20.13 -37.14 27.98
CA LYS A 107 -20.20 -36.09 26.95
C LYS A 107 -19.17 -34.98 27.20
N THR A 108 -18.96 -34.55 28.43
CA THR A 108 -17.98 -33.50 28.75
C THR A 108 -16.54 -33.96 28.51
N VAL A 109 -16.19 -35.20 28.86
CA VAL A 109 -14.87 -35.78 28.57
C VAL A 109 -14.65 -35.91 27.06
N SER A 110 -15.64 -36.41 26.30
CA SER A 110 -15.54 -36.51 24.84
C SER A 110 -15.46 -35.13 24.16
N LYS A 111 -16.14 -34.10 24.70
CA LYS A 111 -16.08 -32.73 24.19
C LYS A 111 -14.74 -32.07 24.52
N GLN A 112 -14.17 -32.32 25.70
CA GLN A 112 -12.82 -31.87 26.06
C GLN A 112 -11.74 -32.58 25.24
N GLU A 113 -11.87 -33.87 24.94
CA GLU A 113 -10.95 -34.60 24.06
C GLU A 113 -11.03 -34.12 22.60
N LYS A 114 -12.22 -33.78 22.10
CA LYS A 114 -12.38 -33.17 20.77
C LYS A 114 -11.77 -31.77 20.70
N VAL A 115 -12.02 -30.91 21.69
CA VAL A 115 -11.41 -29.58 21.78
C VAL A 115 -9.89 -29.67 21.95
N ALA A 116 -9.38 -30.66 22.69
CA ALA A 116 -7.94 -30.92 22.83
C ALA A 116 -7.29 -31.49 21.56
N ARG A 117 -8.04 -32.22 20.73
CA ARG A 117 -7.58 -32.68 19.39
C ARG A 117 -7.60 -31.53 18.38
N GLU A 118 -8.68 -30.75 18.32
CA GLU A 118 -8.80 -29.57 17.45
C GLU A 118 -7.72 -28.52 17.77
N SER A 119 -7.41 -28.30 19.05
CA SER A 119 -6.31 -27.40 19.48
C SER A 119 -4.91 -27.98 19.26
N ARG A 120 -4.74 -29.31 19.18
CA ARG A 120 -3.48 -29.95 18.77
C ARG A 120 -3.28 -29.95 17.25
N GLU A 121 -4.36 -30.03 16.47
CA GLU A 121 -4.32 -29.92 15.01
C GLU A 121 -4.08 -28.47 14.56
N GLN A 122 -4.62 -27.46 15.26
CA GLN A 122 -4.29 -26.05 15.00
C GLN A 122 -2.83 -25.66 15.31
N LYS A 123 -2.11 -26.42 16.15
CA LYS A 123 -0.67 -26.19 16.40
C LYS A 123 0.25 -26.82 15.36
N LYS A 124 -0.28 -27.61 14.45
CA LYS A 124 0.41 -28.00 13.21
C LYS A 124 -0.32 -27.31 12.07
N GLU A 125 -0.14 -26.00 11.97
CA GLU A 125 -0.37 -25.36 10.67
C GLU A 125 0.49 -26.13 9.66
N PRO A 126 -0.06 -26.61 8.53
CA PRO A 126 0.80 -26.79 7.38
C PRO A 126 1.42 -25.42 7.16
N GLU A 127 2.76 -25.31 7.17
CA GLU A 127 3.42 -24.09 6.69
C GLU A 127 2.71 -23.70 5.41
N ASN A 128 2.02 -22.56 5.42
CA ASN A 128 1.30 -22.09 4.27
C ASN A 128 2.38 -21.78 3.24
N VAL A 129 2.70 -22.76 2.39
CA VAL A 129 3.78 -22.64 1.40
C VAL A 129 3.49 -21.46 0.46
N SER A 130 2.20 -21.09 0.35
CA SER A 130 1.68 -19.87 -0.28
C SER A 130 2.39 -18.58 0.17
N THR A 131 2.79 -18.46 1.44
CA THR A 131 3.50 -17.28 1.96
C THR A 131 4.91 -17.16 1.39
N PHE A 132 5.57 -18.26 1.03
CA PHE A 132 6.88 -18.22 0.33
C PHE A 132 6.76 -17.72 -1.11
N PHE A 133 5.57 -17.75 -1.71
CA PHE A 133 5.34 -17.23 -3.06
C PHE A 133 4.90 -15.76 -3.07
N GLN A 134 4.63 -15.17 -1.91
CA GLN A 134 4.34 -13.74 -1.79
C GLN A 134 5.65 -12.99 -1.63
N VAL A 135 6.21 -12.59 -2.76
CA VAL A 135 7.40 -11.74 -2.78
C VAL A 135 6.97 -10.30 -2.57
N ASP A 136 7.38 -9.72 -1.44
CA ASP A 136 7.22 -8.30 -1.17
C ASP A 136 7.95 -7.50 -2.25
N THR A 137 7.27 -6.51 -2.83
CA THR A 137 7.83 -5.77 -3.97
C THR A 137 9.01 -4.91 -3.54
N LEU A 138 8.89 -4.20 -2.41
CA LEU A 138 9.94 -3.35 -1.84
C LEU A 138 10.06 -3.60 -0.33
N GLU A 139 11.27 -3.90 0.11
CA GLU A 139 11.60 -4.18 1.51
C GLU A 139 12.77 -3.33 1.98
N ILE A 140 12.79 -3.03 3.28
CA ILE A 140 13.90 -2.40 3.98
C ILE A 140 14.38 -3.38 5.05
N GLU A 141 15.62 -3.82 4.95
CA GLU A 141 16.31 -4.55 6.01
C GLU A 141 17.14 -3.57 6.84
N ILE A 142 17.02 -3.65 8.16
CA ILE A 142 17.74 -2.79 9.10
C ILE A 142 18.57 -3.59 10.10
N GLY A 143 19.76 -3.10 10.40
CA GLY A 143 20.59 -3.60 11.50
C GLY A 143 19.99 -3.26 12.87
N TYR A 144 20.46 -3.96 13.90
CA TYR A 144 19.89 -3.91 15.25
C TYR A 144 19.82 -2.49 15.86
N ASN A 145 20.83 -1.63 15.63
CA ASN A 145 20.84 -0.28 16.21
C ASN A 145 19.83 0.66 15.55
N LEU A 146 19.37 0.34 14.34
CA LEU A 146 18.42 1.15 13.59
C LEU A 146 16.96 0.82 13.95
N ILE A 147 16.69 -0.25 14.70
CA ILE A 147 15.35 -0.62 15.17
C ILE A 147 14.71 0.54 15.95
N LEU A 148 15.51 1.31 16.69
CA LEU A 148 15.07 2.49 17.44
C LEU A 148 14.40 3.55 16.56
N LEU A 149 14.74 3.61 15.26
CA LEU A 149 14.10 4.55 14.32
C LEU A 149 12.64 4.17 14.01
N THR A 150 12.26 2.91 14.25
CA THR A 150 10.90 2.38 14.00
C THR A 150 9.99 2.41 15.22
N ASP A 151 10.54 2.55 16.43
CA ASP A 151 9.78 2.49 17.68
C ASP A 151 9.24 3.87 18.07
N GLU A 152 7.94 4.09 17.86
CA GLU A 152 7.25 5.33 18.24
C GLU A 152 7.35 5.63 19.75
N GLY A 153 7.42 4.59 20.59
CA GLY A 153 7.55 4.74 22.04
C GLY A 153 8.90 5.33 22.47
N GLN A 154 9.92 5.20 21.62
CA GLN A 154 11.27 5.75 21.83
C GLN A 154 11.54 6.99 20.96
N GLY A 155 10.49 7.58 20.36
CA GLY A 155 10.59 8.78 19.52
C GLY A 155 10.98 8.50 18.06
N GLY A 156 10.95 7.24 17.62
CA GLY A 156 11.12 6.88 16.21
C GLY A 156 9.90 7.27 15.37
N ASP A 157 10.12 7.85 14.19
CA ASP A 157 9.06 8.33 13.31
C ASP A 157 9.15 7.76 11.88
N LEU A 158 10.00 6.74 11.67
CA LEU A 158 10.29 6.18 10.35
C LEU A 158 9.02 5.70 9.63
N LEU A 159 8.11 5.01 10.33
CA LEU A 159 6.86 4.51 9.73
C LEU A 159 6.00 5.64 9.14
N HIS A 160 5.89 6.77 9.85
CA HIS A 160 5.16 7.93 9.37
C HIS A 160 5.85 8.57 8.16
N ARG A 161 7.18 8.68 8.19
CA ARG A 161 7.96 9.20 7.06
C ARG A 161 7.85 8.31 5.81
N LEU A 162 7.85 6.99 5.96
CA LEU A 162 7.63 6.05 4.86
C LEU A 162 6.24 6.23 4.21
N ALA A 163 5.20 6.50 5.01
CA ALA A 163 3.89 6.84 4.46
C ALA A 163 3.90 8.17 3.67
N ALA A 164 4.74 9.14 4.08
CA ALA A 164 4.95 10.38 3.33
C ALA A 164 5.69 10.13 2.00
N VAL A 165 6.71 9.27 1.97
CA VAL A 165 7.42 8.87 0.72
C VAL A 165 6.43 8.37 -0.32
N ARG A 166 5.52 7.48 0.07
CA ARG A 166 4.52 6.92 -0.85
C ARG A 166 3.62 8.00 -1.45
N ARG A 167 3.19 8.97 -0.63
CA ARG A 167 2.40 10.13 -1.08
C ARG A 167 3.21 11.05 -2.00
N GLN A 168 4.48 11.27 -1.68
CA GLN A 168 5.38 12.06 -2.50
C GLN A 168 5.59 11.41 -3.88
N CYS A 169 5.87 10.11 -3.95
CA CYS A 169 6.01 9.39 -5.22
C CYS A 169 4.72 9.42 -6.04
N ALA A 170 3.55 9.32 -5.41
CA ALA A 170 2.27 9.48 -6.10
C ALA A 170 2.09 10.91 -6.66
N GLY A 171 2.44 11.93 -5.86
CA GLY A 171 2.31 13.33 -6.24
C GLY A 171 3.32 13.81 -7.29
N GLU A 172 4.54 13.29 -7.27
CA GLU A 172 5.62 13.70 -8.17
C GLU A 172 5.71 12.82 -9.42
N MET A 173 5.63 11.49 -9.28
CA MET A 173 5.84 10.55 -10.38
C MET A 173 4.53 9.94 -10.92
N GLY A 174 3.42 10.04 -10.18
CA GLY A 174 2.14 9.44 -10.59
C GLY A 174 2.06 7.93 -10.39
N ILE A 175 2.87 7.35 -9.48
CA ILE A 175 2.90 5.90 -9.23
C ILE A 175 2.28 5.52 -7.88
N TYR A 176 1.65 4.34 -7.83
CA TYR A 176 1.21 3.73 -6.57
C TYR A 176 2.31 2.86 -5.97
N VAL A 177 2.96 3.39 -4.93
CA VAL A 177 3.92 2.61 -4.13
C VAL A 177 3.15 1.81 -3.08
N ARG A 178 3.27 0.47 -3.12
CA ARG A 178 2.70 -0.44 -2.11
C ARG A 178 3.33 -0.20 -0.73
N PRO A 179 2.70 -0.64 0.37
CA PRO A 179 3.32 -0.57 1.70
C PRO A 179 4.72 -1.20 1.68
N ILE A 180 5.69 -0.49 2.23
CA ILE A 180 7.10 -0.90 2.26
C ILE A 180 7.32 -1.72 3.53
N ARG A 181 7.77 -2.96 3.39
CA ARG A 181 7.95 -3.86 4.53
C ARG A 181 9.30 -3.60 5.19
N ILE A 182 9.33 -3.46 6.51
CA ILE A 182 10.56 -3.36 7.29
C ILE A 182 10.84 -4.72 7.94
N ARG A 183 12.09 -5.17 7.86
CA ARG A 183 12.58 -6.39 8.51
C ARG A 183 13.86 -6.09 9.26
N ASP A 184 13.99 -6.58 10.48
CA ASP A 184 15.29 -6.64 11.14
C ASP A 184 16.15 -7.75 10.52
N ASN A 185 17.43 -7.48 10.31
CA ASN A 185 18.38 -8.47 9.83
C ASN A 185 19.65 -8.44 10.68
N LEU A 186 19.78 -9.44 11.55
CA LEU A 186 20.94 -9.60 12.46
C LEU A 186 22.25 -9.94 11.73
N GLN A 187 22.20 -10.28 10.44
CA GLN A 187 23.39 -10.51 9.61
C GLN A 187 23.98 -9.21 9.04
N LEU A 188 23.22 -8.11 9.04
CA LEU A 188 23.73 -6.80 8.66
C LEU A 188 24.61 -6.21 9.76
N ASN A 189 25.52 -5.31 9.38
CA ASN A 189 26.21 -4.46 10.35
C ASN A 189 25.16 -3.74 11.22
N PRO A 190 25.40 -3.55 12.54
CA PRO A 190 24.39 -2.99 13.45
C PRO A 190 23.81 -1.64 13.00
N ASN A 191 24.61 -0.86 12.27
CA ASN A 191 24.33 0.48 11.78
C ASN A 191 23.96 0.52 10.28
N ALA A 192 23.90 -0.63 9.60
CA ALA A 192 23.62 -0.71 8.17
C ALA A 192 22.13 -0.94 7.90
N TYR A 193 21.70 -0.49 6.72
CA TYR A 193 20.41 -0.83 6.12
C TYR A 193 20.59 -1.26 4.67
N SER A 194 19.63 -2.03 4.16
CA SER A 194 19.59 -2.51 2.78
C SER A 194 18.17 -2.38 2.23
N PHE A 195 18.04 -1.88 1.01
CA PHE A 195 16.79 -1.84 0.27
C PHE A 195 16.75 -3.00 -0.72
N LYS A 196 15.66 -3.78 -0.65
CA LYS A 196 15.46 -4.93 -1.53
C LYS A 196 14.26 -4.71 -2.43
N LEU A 197 14.42 -5.01 -3.71
CA LEU A 197 13.34 -5.09 -4.68
C LEU A 197 13.13 -6.55 -5.04
N ARG A 198 11.94 -7.07 -4.73
CA ARG A 198 11.59 -8.49 -4.95
C ARG A 198 12.60 -9.47 -4.35
N GLY A 199 13.08 -9.15 -3.14
CA GLY A 199 14.06 -9.94 -2.39
C GLY A 199 15.53 -9.75 -2.82
N ILE A 200 15.83 -8.94 -3.82
CA ILE A 200 17.20 -8.66 -4.29
C ILE A 200 17.64 -7.28 -3.79
N GLU A 201 18.82 -7.20 -3.19
CA GLU A 201 19.41 -5.92 -2.77
C GLU A 201 19.69 -5.01 -3.98
N ILE A 202 19.18 -3.78 -3.91
CA ILE A 202 19.34 -2.76 -4.96
C ILE A 202 20.11 -1.52 -4.48
N ALA A 203 20.15 -1.28 -3.16
CA ALA A 203 20.94 -0.23 -2.55
C ALA A 203 21.14 -0.52 -1.06
N ALA A 204 22.21 0.01 -0.47
CA ALA A 204 22.52 -0.13 0.94
C ALA A 204 23.24 1.12 1.46
N GLY A 205 23.31 1.27 2.78
CA GLY A 205 24.04 2.36 3.41
C GLY A 205 24.24 2.13 4.90
N GLU A 206 25.02 3.01 5.52
CA GLU A 206 25.27 3.01 6.96
C GLU A 206 24.82 4.33 7.59
N LEU A 207 24.29 4.24 8.81
CA LEU A 207 23.81 5.39 9.59
C LEU A 207 24.48 5.39 10.96
N MET A 208 24.61 6.55 11.59
CA MET A 208 25.12 6.66 12.96
C MET A 208 24.01 7.18 13.88
N PRO A 209 23.21 6.31 14.51
CA PRO A 209 22.17 6.72 15.43
C PRO A 209 22.68 7.68 16.51
N GLY A 210 21.93 8.76 16.76
CA GLY A 210 22.32 9.83 17.68
C GLY A 210 23.25 10.89 17.09
N GLN A 211 23.69 10.73 15.84
CA GLN A 211 24.44 11.74 15.09
C GLN A 211 23.61 12.28 13.91
N PHE A 212 24.07 13.40 13.35
CA PHE A 212 23.46 14.07 12.22
C PHE A 212 24.42 14.07 11.03
N LEU A 213 23.88 13.96 9.82
CA LEU A 213 24.66 14.03 8.59
C LEU A 213 24.72 15.48 8.12
N ALA A 214 25.92 16.04 8.07
CA ALA A 214 26.20 17.37 7.55
C ALA A 214 26.76 17.28 6.13
N MET A 215 26.22 18.08 5.21
CA MET A 215 26.60 18.12 3.80
C MET A 215 26.59 19.55 3.29
N ASP A 216 27.60 19.91 2.49
CA ASP A 216 27.63 21.20 1.79
C ASP A 216 27.23 21.01 0.32
N PRO A 217 26.15 21.68 -0.15
CA PRO A 217 25.80 21.72 -1.57
C PRO A 217 26.92 22.20 -2.49
N LEU A 218 27.88 22.99 -1.98
CA LEU A 218 29.00 23.57 -2.74
C LEU A 218 30.31 22.78 -2.61
N GLY A 219 30.32 21.69 -1.84
CA GLY A 219 31.47 20.79 -1.71
C GLY A 219 32.66 21.34 -0.92
N GLN A 220 32.45 22.31 -0.03
CA GLN A 220 33.47 22.80 0.89
C GLN A 220 33.76 21.77 1.99
N GLU A 221 34.99 21.78 2.49
CA GLU A 221 35.36 20.93 3.63
C GLU A 221 34.77 21.47 4.94
N LEU A 222 34.28 20.55 5.77
CA LEU A 222 33.78 20.88 7.10
C LEU A 222 34.97 21.17 8.04
N ASN A 223 35.04 22.40 8.54
CA ASN A 223 36.05 22.83 9.53
C ASN A 223 35.71 22.46 10.99
N VAL A 224 34.71 21.59 11.19
CA VAL A 224 34.21 21.17 12.51
C VAL A 224 34.54 19.69 12.75
N LYS A 225 34.60 19.26 14.01
CA LYS A 225 34.79 17.84 14.36
C LYS A 225 33.63 17.00 13.81
N GLY A 226 33.93 16.10 12.88
CA GLY A 226 32.97 15.15 12.34
C GLY A 226 33.66 13.94 11.73
N THR A 227 32.96 12.82 11.64
CA THR A 227 33.48 11.62 10.97
C THR A 227 33.18 11.71 9.47
N PRO A 228 34.19 11.77 8.59
CA PRO A 228 33.96 11.87 7.16
C PRO A 228 33.26 10.61 6.63
N THR A 229 32.31 10.81 5.72
CA THR A 229 31.51 9.76 5.08
C THR A 229 31.07 10.22 3.69
N THR A 230 30.30 9.39 3.00
CA THR A 230 29.64 9.72 1.74
C THR A 230 28.14 9.61 1.91
N GLU A 231 27.41 10.62 1.47
CA GLU A 231 25.95 10.63 1.46
C GLU A 231 25.44 9.57 0.45
N PRO A 232 24.52 8.68 0.85
CA PRO A 232 24.17 7.49 0.06
C PRO A 232 23.32 7.76 -1.19
N THR A 233 22.62 8.88 -1.27
CA THR A 233 21.65 9.19 -2.35
C THR A 233 22.33 9.74 -3.60
N PHE A 234 23.21 10.73 -3.42
CA PHE A 234 23.85 11.51 -4.48
C PHE A 234 25.37 11.33 -4.50
N GLY A 235 25.94 10.64 -3.51
CA GLY A 235 27.39 10.38 -3.44
C GLY A 235 28.20 11.62 -3.02
N LEU A 236 27.58 12.58 -2.35
CA LEU A 236 28.24 13.82 -1.93
C LEU A 236 29.15 13.56 -0.72
N PRO A 237 30.30 14.26 -0.61
CA PRO A 237 31.08 14.29 0.62
C PRO A 237 30.22 14.81 1.79
N ALA A 238 30.26 14.09 2.91
CA ALA A 238 29.47 14.41 4.09
C ALA A 238 30.22 14.06 5.38
N TRP A 239 29.71 14.53 6.51
CA TRP A 239 30.29 14.28 7.83
C TRP A 239 29.22 13.96 8.86
N TRP A 240 29.46 12.95 9.68
CA TRP A 240 28.65 12.70 10.86
C TRP A 240 29.09 13.60 12.01
N VAL A 241 28.18 14.43 12.50
CA VAL A 241 28.39 15.42 13.56
C VAL A 241 27.50 15.13 14.77
N SER A 242 27.96 15.55 15.95
CA SER A 242 27.21 15.38 17.18
C SER A 242 25.98 16.30 17.23
N ALA A 243 25.02 16.00 18.11
CA ALA A 243 23.87 16.88 18.34
C ALA A 243 24.29 18.27 18.88
N GLU A 244 25.40 18.34 19.61
CA GLU A 244 25.92 19.58 20.21
C GLU A 244 26.51 20.52 19.14
N ASP A 245 27.12 19.95 18.10
CA ASP A 245 27.76 20.71 17.02
C ASP A 245 26.77 21.13 15.92
N ARG A 246 25.54 20.60 15.94
CA ARG A 246 24.53 20.80 14.89
C ARG A 246 24.30 22.27 14.56
N ASP A 247 23.97 23.08 15.56
CA ASP A 247 23.60 24.48 15.35
C ASP A 247 24.77 25.27 14.75
N GLN A 248 26.00 24.97 15.19
CA GLN A 248 27.21 25.61 14.66
C GLN A 248 27.49 25.20 13.21
N VAL A 249 27.25 23.94 12.86
CA VAL A 249 27.41 23.45 11.49
C VAL A 249 26.37 24.06 10.55
N GLU A 250 25.11 24.16 10.98
CA GLU A 250 24.04 24.84 10.24
C GLU A 250 24.36 26.34 10.03
N MET A 251 24.89 27.03 11.06
CA MET A 251 25.31 28.43 10.96
C MET A 251 26.45 28.65 9.95
N ASN A 252 27.28 27.63 9.70
CA ASN A 252 28.34 27.67 8.70
C ASN A 252 27.84 27.40 7.28
N GLY A 253 26.52 27.26 7.07
CA GLY A 253 25.90 27.08 5.76
C GLY A 253 25.76 25.62 5.31
N PHE A 254 26.10 24.65 6.15
CA PHE A 254 25.91 23.23 5.85
C PHE A 254 24.45 22.83 6.07
N THR A 255 23.96 21.92 5.22
CA THR A 255 22.67 21.26 5.44
C THR A 255 22.89 20.10 6.40
N VAL A 256 22.16 20.08 7.52
CA VAL A 256 22.28 19.05 8.56
C VAL A 256 20.96 18.29 8.68
N VAL A 257 21.02 16.96 8.60
CA VAL A 257 19.83 16.08 8.60
C VAL A 257 19.98 14.90 9.55
N ASP A 258 18.87 14.43 10.11
CA ASP A 258 18.84 13.26 11.00
C ASP A 258 18.93 11.93 10.22
N CYS A 259 19.26 10.84 10.92
CA CYS A 259 19.38 9.50 10.31
C CYS A 259 18.11 9.04 9.58
N ALA A 260 16.93 9.36 10.13
CA ALA A 260 15.66 9.01 9.51
C ALA A 260 15.46 9.74 8.17
N THR A 261 15.85 11.02 8.08
CA THR A 261 15.83 11.78 6.82
C THR A 261 16.79 11.18 5.81
N VAL A 262 18.02 10.82 6.20
CA VAL A 262 19.00 10.21 5.28
C VAL A 262 18.43 8.94 4.66
N LEU A 263 17.89 8.04 5.49
CA LEU A 263 17.29 6.78 5.01
C LEU A 263 16.09 7.05 4.08
N VAL A 264 15.21 7.98 4.46
CA VAL A 264 13.99 8.32 3.70
C VAL A 264 14.31 8.99 2.37
N THR A 265 15.28 9.90 2.33
CA THR A 265 15.76 10.55 1.10
C THR A 265 16.36 9.52 0.15
N HIS A 266 17.22 8.64 0.66
CA HIS A 266 17.81 7.58 -0.15
C HIS A 266 16.74 6.62 -0.68
N LEU A 267 15.79 6.21 0.15
CA LEU A 267 14.67 5.37 -0.27
C LEU A 267 13.83 6.03 -1.37
N THR A 268 13.55 7.32 -1.23
CA THR A 268 12.74 8.07 -2.21
C THR A 268 13.41 8.08 -3.58
N GLU A 269 14.72 8.32 -3.62
CA GLU A 269 15.49 8.28 -4.87
C GLU A 269 15.57 6.87 -5.46
N VAL A 270 15.73 5.84 -4.62
CA VAL A 270 15.72 4.44 -5.04
C VAL A 270 14.36 4.05 -5.64
N VAL A 271 13.25 4.46 -5.02
CA VAL A 271 11.89 4.26 -5.55
C VAL A 271 11.72 4.96 -6.90
N LYS A 272 12.22 6.20 -7.05
CA LYS A 272 12.18 6.94 -8.33
C LYS A 272 12.98 6.23 -9.41
N ARG A 273 14.21 5.79 -9.10
CA ARG A 273 15.10 5.07 -10.02
C ARG A 273 14.47 3.76 -10.52
N HIS A 274 13.80 3.03 -9.63
CA HIS A 274 13.18 1.74 -9.91
C HIS A 274 11.66 1.83 -10.16
N ALA A 275 11.12 3.04 -10.41
CA ALA A 275 9.68 3.27 -10.58
C ALA A 275 9.07 2.41 -11.69
N HIS A 276 9.80 2.22 -12.79
CA HIS A 276 9.39 1.37 -13.91
C HIS A 276 9.26 -0.12 -13.54
N GLU A 277 10.00 -0.60 -12.55
CA GLU A 277 9.93 -1.99 -12.05
C GLU A 277 8.81 -2.20 -11.02
N LEU A 278 8.45 -1.12 -10.32
CA LEU A 278 7.32 -1.08 -9.39
C LEU A 278 5.96 -1.05 -10.11
N LEU A 279 5.94 -0.59 -11.37
CA LEU A 279 4.72 -0.51 -12.17
C LEU A 279 4.36 -1.87 -12.80
N GLY A 280 3.61 -2.68 -12.07
CA GLY A 280 3.04 -3.95 -12.53
C GLY A 280 1.70 -3.80 -13.27
N ARG A 281 1.15 -4.92 -13.74
CA ARG A 281 -0.18 -4.94 -14.39
C ARG A 281 -1.29 -4.53 -13.44
N GLN A 282 -1.18 -4.92 -12.17
CA GLN A 282 -2.17 -4.60 -11.15
C GLN A 282 -2.17 -3.10 -10.85
N GLU A 283 -0.99 -2.48 -10.75
CA GLU A 283 -0.84 -1.03 -10.55
C GLU A 283 -1.39 -0.25 -11.75
N VAL A 284 -1.13 -0.69 -12.98
CA VAL A 284 -1.70 -0.06 -14.18
C VAL A 284 -3.22 -0.18 -14.20
N LYS A 285 -3.77 -1.34 -13.86
CA LYS A 285 -5.23 -1.51 -13.75
C LYS A 285 -5.83 -0.51 -12.75
N GLU A 286 -5.25 -0.42 -11.55
CA GLU A 286 -5.71 0.52 -10.52
C GLU A 286 -5.63 1.97 -11.01
N LEU A 287 -4.56 2.36 -11.69
CA LEU A 287 -4.42 3.69 -12.30
C LEU A 287 -5.48 3.96 -13.37
N LEU A 288 -5.74 2.99 -14.26
CA LEU A 288 -6.77 3.10 -15.29
C LEU A 288 -8.18 3.19 -14.67
N ASP A 289 -8.46 2.41 -13.62
CA ASP A 289 -9.73 2.46 -12.90
C ASP A 289 -9.95 3.86 -12.28
N VAL A 290 -8.92 4.48 -11.69
CA VAL A 290 -9.00 5.86 -11.17
C VAL A 290 -9.26 6.89 -12.27
N VAL A 291 -8.60 6.78 -13.42
CA VAL A 291 -8.88 7.69 -14.55
C VAL A 291 -10.29 7.48 -15.08
N LYS A 292 -10.76 6.23 -15.12
CA LYS A 292 -12.09 5.87 -15.61
C LYS A 292 -13.21 6.50 -14.78
N GLU A 293 -13.00 6.76 -13.49
CA GLU A 293 -13.98 7.46 -12.64
C GLU A 293 -14.36 8.85 -13.15
N LYS A 294 -13.42 9.56 -13.79
CA LYS A 294 -13.62 10.95 -14.28
C LYS A 294 -13.58 11.08 -15.79
N ASN A 295 -12.74 10.29 -16.45
CA ASN A 295 -12.43 10.36 -17.88
C ASN A 295 -12.62 8.97 -18.51
N SER A 296 -13.81 8.37 -18.38
CA SER A 296 -14.06 7.01 -18.87
C SER A 296 -13.91 6.87 -20.39
N VAL A 297 -14.25 7.92 -21.15
CA VAL A 297 -14.28 7.91 -22.62
C VAL A 297 -12.90 7.54 -23.21
N VAL A 298 -11.83 8.18 -22.75
CA VAL A 298 -10.48 7.90 -23.27
C VAL A 298 -9.99 6.50 -22.90
N VAL A 299 -10.36 6.01 -21.70
CA VAL A 299 -9.99 4.67 -21.25
C VAL A 299 -10.69 3.60 -22.09
N GLU A 300 -11.99 3.77 -22.33
CA GLU A 300 -12.81 2.83 -23.09
C GLU A 300 -12.50 2.84 -24.59
N GLU A 301 -12.11 3.99 -25.15
CA GLU A 301 -11.62 4.08 -26.54
C GLU A 301 -10.28 3.37 -26.72
N LEU A 302 -9.36 3.53 -25.75
CA LEU A 302 -8.00 3.01 -25.88
C LEU A 302 -7.90 1.52 -25.54
N VAL A 303 -8.45 1.11 -24.39
CA VAL A 303 -8.26 -0.25 -23.83
C VAL A 303 -9.60 -0.98 -23.71
N PRO A 304 -9.74 -2.20 -24.27
CA PRO A 304 -8.69 -3.04 -24.89
C PRO A 304 -8.57 -2.89 -26.43
N ASP A 305 -9.40 -2.06 -27.06
CA ASP A 305 -9.65 -2.14 -28.50
C ASP A 305 -8.48 -1.63 -29.36
N LEU A 306 -7.97 -0.43 -29.05
CA LEU A 306 -6.85 0.15 -29.78
C LEU A 306 -5.50 -0.41 -29.29
N MET A 307 -5.38 -0.55 -27.97
CA MET A 307 -4.22 -1.08 -27.25
C MET A 307 -4.61 -2.00 -26.10
N THR A 308 -3.77 -2.98 -25.83
CA THR A 308 -3.86 -3.81 -24.63
C THR A 308 -3.31 -3.07 -23.40
N MET A 309 -3.79 -3.44 -22.21
CA MET A 309 -3.25 -2.93 -20.94
C MET A 309 -1.73 -3.18 -20.80
N GLY A 310 -1.22 -4.26 -21.40
CA GLY A 310 0.21 -4.58 -21.40
C GLY A 310 1.04 -3.62 -22.24
N GLU A 311 0.52 -3.15 -23.38
CA GLU A 311 1.18 -2.14 -24.21
C GLU A 311 1.16 -0.77 -23.51
N VAL A 312 0.04 -0.40 -22.88
CA VAL A 312 -0.03 0.82 -22.05
C VAL A 312 0.98 0.75 -20.91
N GLN A 313 1.04 -0.37 -20.18
CA GLN A 313 2.05 -0.59 -19.14
C GLN A 313 3.46 -0.38 -19.68
N LYS A 314 3.78 -0.96 -20.86
CA LYS A 314 5.11 -0.87 -21.43
C LYS A 314 5.52 0.59 -21.71
N ILE A 315 4.61 1.42 -22.18
CA ILE A 315 4.90 2.84 -22.45
C ILE A 315 5.05 3.62 -21.15
N LEU A 316 4.16 3.42 -20.17
CA LEU A 316 4.30 4.03 -18.84
C LEU A 316 5.64 3.65 -18.18
N GLN A 317 6.08 2.39 -18.32
CA GLN A 317 7.39 1.95 -17.86
C GLN A 317 8.54 2.65 -18.59
N ASN A 318 8.44 2.85 -19.91
CA ASN A 318 9.46 3.56 -20.67
C ASN A 318 9.58 5.03 -20.21
N LEU A 319 8.45 5.71 -19.97
CA LEU A 319 8.43 7.07 -19.41
C LEU A 319 9.11 7.12 -18.03
N LEU A 320 8.73 6.21 -17.13
CA LEU A 320 9.31 6.15 -15.78
C LEU A 320 10.80 5.75 -15.77
N LYS A 321 11.25 4.92 -16.71
CA LYS A 321 12.67 4.56 -16.87
C LYS A 321 13.53 5.79 -17.22
N GLU A 322 12.92 6.79 -17.86
CA GLU A 322 13.53 8.09 -18.15
C GLU A 322 13.14 9.18 -17.14
N ARG A 323 12.60 8.79 -15.98
CA ARG A 323 12.16 9.67 -14.89
C ARG A 323 11.08 10.69 -15.32
N VAL A 324 10.30 10.40 -16.35
CA VAL A 324 9.15 11.22 -16.75
C VAL A 324 7.93 10.85 -15.90
N PRO A 325 7.32 11.83 -15.18
CA PRO A 325 6.12 11.59 -14.41
C PRO A 325 4.93 11.16 -15.26
N ILE A 326 4.18 10.19 -14.75
CA ILE A 326 2.94 9.70 -15.37
C ILE A 326 1.68 10.23 -14.66
N ARG A 327 1.79 11.34 -13.94
CA ARG A 327 0.71 11.94 -13.15
C ARG A 327 -0.45 12.42 -14.01
N ASP A 328 -0.16 13.00 -15.18
CA ASP A 328 -1.17 13.38 -16.17
C ASP A 328 -1.56 12.17 -17.02
N LEU A 329 -2.14 11.17 -16.37
CA LEU A 329 -2.46 9.91 -17.03
C LEU A 329 -3.54 10.12 -18.11
N ALA A 330 -4.50 11.02 -17.91
CA ALA A 330 -5.51 11.33 -18.92
C ALA A 330 -4.87 11.87 -20.21
N GLY A 331 -3.99 12.88 -20.11
CA GLY A 331 -3.27 13.40 -21.28
C GLY A 331 -2.35 12.36 -21.94
N ILE A 332 -1.77 11.45 -21.14
CA ILE A 332 -1.02 10.30 -21.68
C ILE A 332 -1.92 9.39 -22.51
N LEU A 333 -3.09 9.00 -21.99
CA LEU A 333 -4.00 8.11 -22.70
C LEU A 333 -4.54 8.75 -23.99
N GLU A 334 -4.81 10.05 -23.99
CA GLU A 334 -5.20 10.80 -25.20
C GLU A 334 -4.09 10.76 -26.26
N ALA A 335 -2.86 11.08 -25.86
CA ALA A 335 -1.70 11.02 -26.77
C ALA A 335 -1.46 9.60 -27.33
N LEU A 336 -1.71 8.57 -26.51
CA LEU A 336 -1.66 7.18 -26.95
C LEU A 336 -2.76 6.83 -27.94
N ALA A 337 -4.00 7.30 -27.71
CA ALA A 337 -5.12 7.06 -28.60
C ALA A 337 -4.89 7.67 -30.00
N ASP A 338 -4.33 8.89 -30.05
CA ASP A 338 -3.96 9.53 -31.31
C ASP A 338 -2.78 8.82 -31.99
N GLY A 339 -1.73 8.50 -31.22
CA GLY A 339 -0.52 7.85 -31.73
C GLY A 339 -0.77 6.43 -32.23
N ALA A 340 -1.61 5.65 -31.54
CA ALA A 340 -1.84 4.24 -31.84
C ALA A 340 -2.65 4.01 -33.13
N ARG A 341 -3.34 5.04 -33.63
CA ARG A 341 -3.96 5.05 -34.97
C ARG A 341 -2.92 5.10 -36.09
N ILE A 342 -1.72 5.62 -35.81
CA ILE A 342 -0.62 5.73 -36.78
C ILE A 342 0.32 4.52 -36.70
N SER A 343 0.75 4.15 -35.48
CA SER A 343 1.67 3.03 -35.26
C SER A 343 1.45 2.41 -33.89
N LYS A 344 1.59 1.08 -33.82
CA LYS A 344 1.56 0.31 -32.55
C LYS A 344 2.94 0.07 -31.96
N ASP A 345 3.99 0.61 -32.57
CA ASP A 345 5.36 0.47 -32.07
C ASP A 345 5.52 1.19 -30.70
N PRO A 346 5.91 0.48 -29.62
CA PRO A 346 6.06 1.09 -28.29
C PRO A 346 7.08 2.23 -28.25
N ASP A 347 8.15 2.17 -29.06
CA ASP A 347 9.16 3.21 -29.11
C ASP A 347 8.58 4.49 -29.69
N TYR A 348 7.91 4.41 -30.85
CA TYR A 348 7.17 5.53 -31.44
C TYR A 348 6.14 6.14 -30.47
N LEU A 349 5.29 5.30 -29.87
CA LEU A 349 4.25 5.78 -28.96
C LEU A 349 4.84 6.45 -27.72
N THR A 350 5.97 5.95 -27.21
CA THR A 350 6.69 6.60 -26.10
C THR A 350 7.13 8.01 -26.49
N GLU A 351 7.71 8.22 -27.68
CA GLU A 351 8.13 9.54 -28.15
C GLU A 351 6.94 10.49 -28.34
N CYS A 352 5.83 10.01 -28.92
CA CYS A 352 4.61 10.80 -29.07
C CYS A 352 4.06 11.26 -27.71
N THR A 353 3.99 10.36 -26.74
CA THR A 353 3.55 10.70 -25.38
C THR A 353 4.51 11.68 -24.71
N ARG A 354 5.82 11.52 -24.87
CA ARG A 354 6.81 12.48 -24.34
C ARG A 354 6.62 13.88 -24.92
N GLN A 355 6.37 13.99 -26.22
CA GLN A 355 6.04 15.27 -26.86
C GLN A 355 4.78 15.92 -26.27
N ALA A 356 3.72 15.14 -26.05
CA ALA A 356 2.50 15.62 -25.39
C ALA A 356 2.78 16.11 -23.96
N LEU A 357 3.73 15.49 -23.26
CA LEU A 357 4.18 15.85 -21.92
C LEU A 357 5.28 16.93 -21.88
N SER A 358 5.54 17.64 -22.97
CA SER A 358 6.59 18.69 -23.07
C SER A 358 6.63 19.64 -21.86
N ARG A 359 5.47 20.14 -21.41
CA ARG A 359 5.38 21.03 -20.23
C ARG A 359 5.84 20.35 -18.95
N THR A 360 5.41 19.11 -18.71
CA THR A 360 5.80 18.32 -17.54
C THR A 360 7.30 18.06 -17.56
N ILE A 361 7.83 17.61 -18.71
CA ILE A 361 9.27 17.33 -18.88
C ILE A 361 10.08 18.61 -18.65
N CYS A 362 9.72 19.72 -19.29
CA CYS A 362 10.42 21.00 -19.11
C CYS A 362 10.46 21.44 -17.63
N SER A 363 9.34 21.32 -16.92
CA SER A 363 9.24 21.74 -15.51
C SER A 363 10.21 21.00 -14.56
N GLN A 364 10.69 19.81 -14.95
CA GLN A 364 11.68 19.06 -14.17
C GLN A 364 13.10 19.63 -14.29
N TYR A 365 13.36 20.39 -15.36
CA TYR A 365 14.69 20.87 -15.72
C TYR A 365 14.80 22.39 -15.81
N THR A 366 13.69 23.12 -15.77
CA THR A 366 13.70 24.54 -15.47
C THR A 366 14.21 24.73 -14.04
N GLY A 367 15.29 25.47 -13.88
CA GLY A 367 15.85 25.77 -12.55
C GLY A 367 14.92 26.66 -11.72
N THR A 368 15.48 27.40 -10.76
CA THR A 368 14.71 28.39 -9.98
C THR A 368 14.06 29.46 -10.87
N ASP A 369 14.64 29.69 -12.05
CA ASP A 369 14.11 30.54 -13.11
C ASP A 369 13.24 29.68 -14.06
N SER A 370 11.92 29.77 -13.89
CA SER A 370 10.92 28.91 -14.55
C SER A 370 10.81 29.09 -16.07
N SER A 371 11.67 29.91 -16.66
CA SER A 371 11.64 30.30 -18.07
C SER A 371 12.76 29.69 -18.92
N LYS A 372 13.81 29.13 -18.32
CA LYS A 372 15.02 28.69 -19.02
C LYS A 372 15.44 27.26 -18.70
N ILE A 373 15.90 26.54 -19.70
CA ILE A 373 16.57 25.24 -19.53
C ILE A 373 18.00 25.34 -20.07
N ALA A 374 18.95 25.11 -19.18
CA ALA A 374 20.36 24.94 -19.49
C ALA A 374 20.61 23.53 -20.06
N VAL A 375 21.18 23.45 -21.26
CA VAL A 375 21.41 22.17 -21.94
C VAL A 375 22.81 22.07 -22.53
N VAL A 376 23.27 20.83 -22.69
CA VAL A 376 24.35 20.45 -23.59
C VAL A 376 23.75 20.05 -24.94
N THR A 377 24.27 20.54 -26.05
CA THR A 377 23.82 20.15 -27.40
C THR A 377 24.76 19.13 -28.05
N LEU A 378 24.26 18.40 -29.05
CA LEU A 378 25.09 17.56 -29.90
C LEU A 378 25.51 18.34 -31.14
N HIS A 379 26.77 18.26 -31.54
CA HIS A 379 27.23 18.85 -32.79
C HIS A 379 26.55 18.17 -33.99
N PRO A 380 26.14 18.90 -35.05
CA PRO A 380 25.40 18.31 -36.19
C PRO A 380 26.09 17.11 -36.84
N ARG A 381 27.43 17.11 -36.92
CA ARG A 381 28.19 15.94 -37.43
C ARG A 381 28.06 14.71 -36.53
N LEU A 382 28.04 14.91 -35.22
CA LEU A 382 27.81 13.82 -34.26
C LEU A 382 26.37 13.32 -34.37
N GLU A 383 25.38 14.22 -34.42
CA GLU A 383 23.99 13.81 -34.61
C GLU A 383 23.80 12.98 -35.88
N GLN A 384 24.39 13.43 -37.00
CA GLN A 384 24.34 12.71 -38.26
C GLN A 384 25.01 11.33 -38.16
N SER A 385 26.19 11.25 -37.54
CA SER A 385 26.88 9.98 -37.31
C SER A 385 26.06 9.01 -36.47
N VAL A 386 25.39 9.50 -35.42
CA VAL A 386 24.50 8.66 -34.61
C VAL A 386 23.31 8.24 -35.46
N ALA A 387 22.68 9.17 -36.18
CA ALA A 387 21.50 8.92 -37.01
C ALA A 387 21.73 7.89 -38.12
N ASP A 388 22.92 7.89 -38.72
CA ASP A 388 23.30 6.95 -39.79
C ASP A 388 23.70 5.57 -39.22
N SER A 389 24.10 5.52 -37.95
CA SER A 389 24.41 4.27 -37.24
C SER A 389 23.20 3.58 -36.60
N ILE A 390 22.01 4.15 -36.73
CA ILE A 390 20.80 3.56 -36.14
C ILE A 390 20.43 2.28 -36.89
N GLU A 391 20.46 1.16 -36.18
CA GLU A 391 19.95 -0.11 -36.66
C GLU A 391 18.71 -0.54 -35.87
N GLN A 392 17.76 -1.16 -36.58
CA GLN A 392 16.59 -1.77 -35.97
C GLN A 392 16.95 -3.16 -35.47
N THR A 393 16.98 -3.33 -34.15
CA THR A 393 17.20 -4.64 -33.52
C THR A 393 15.88 -5.21 -33.00
N GLN A 394 15.86 -6.49 -32.63
CA GLN A 394 14.69 -7.08 -31.95
C GLN A 394 14.36 -6.40 -30.61
N MET A 395 15.31 -5.67 -30.02
CA MET A 395 15.16 -4.94 -28.76
C MET A 395 14.83 -3.45 -28.98
N GLY A 396 14.56 -3.06 -30.24
CA GLY A 396 14.28 -1.69 -30.67
C GLY A 396 15.44 -1.03 -31.39
N SER A 397 15.27 0.26 -31.68
CA SER A 397 16.25 1.12 -32.35
C SER A 397 17.49 1.40 -31.46
N TYR A 398 18.68 1.05 -31.94
CA TYR A 398 19.95 1.25 -31.20
C TYR A 398 21.05 1.78 -32.13
N PRO A 399 21.92 2.70 -31.67
CA PRO A 399 23.04 3.17 -32.49
C PRO A 399 24.21 2.17 -32.44
N VAL A 400 24.59 1.64 -33.60
CA VAL A 400 25.72 0.71 -33.78
C VAL A 400 26.95 1.50 -34.20
N LEU A 401 27.61 2.10 -33.21
CA LEU A 401 28.85 2.87 -33.42
C LEU A 401 30.08 1.99 -33.23
N GLU A 402 31.18 2.34 -33.90
CA GLU A 402 32.48 1.75 -33.61
C GLU A 402 32.87 1.96 -32.13
N PRO A 403 33.42 0.96 -31.43
CA PRO A 403 33.69 1.07 -30.00
C PRO A 403 34.59 2.25 -29.60
N GLN A 404 35.52 2.67 -30.47
CA GLN A 404 36.39 3.81 -30.22
C GLN A 404 35.60 5.13 -30.26
N VAL A 405 34.76 5.31 -31.29
CA VAL A 405 33.89 6.48 -31.44
C VAL A 405 32.90 6.56 -30.28
N ALA A 406 32.24 5.45 -29.94
CA ALA A 406 31.31 5.40 -28.81
C ALA A 406 31.97 5.85 -27.48
N ARG A 407 33.19 5.35 -27.20
CA ARG A 407 33.95 5.76 -25.99
C ARG A 407 34.32 7.24 -26.01
N GLN A 408 34.75 7.78 -27.16
CA GLN A 408 35.08 9.19 -27.30
C GLN A 408 33.85 10.08 -27.04
N VAL A 409 32.70 9.74 -27.63
CA VAL A 409 31.43 10.44 -27.40
C VAL A 409 31.06 10.42 -25.92
N LEU A 410 31.10 9.24 -25.29
CA LEU A 410 30.73 9.09 -23.88
C LEU A 410 31.66 9.87 -22.93
N ASN A 411 32.97 9.89 -23.20
CA ASN A 411 33.94 10.63 -22.39
C ASN A 411 33.74 12.14 -22.51
N LYS A 412 33.63 12.67 -23.73
CA LYS A 412 33.38 14.11 -23.97
C LYS A 412 32.02 14.55 -23.43
N LEU A 413 31.01 13.69 -23.57
CA LEU A 413 29.70 13.93 -22.99
C LEU A 413 29.77 14.02 -21.47
N LYS A 414 30.44 13.06 -20.82
CA LYS A 414 30.63 13.08 -19.36
C LYS A 414 31.32 14.37 -18.90
N GLU A 415 32.43 14.74 -19.52
CA GLU A 415 33.16 15.98 -19.19
C GLU A 415 32.26 17.22 -19.32
N THR A 416 31.50 17.32 -20.41
CA THR A 416 30.63 18.48 -20.67
C THR A 416 29.44 18.53 -19.69
N VAL A 417 28.88 17.37 -19.35
CA VAL A 417 27.78 17.24 -18.37
C VAL A 417 28.27 17.50 -16.95
N ASP A 418 29.43 16.98 -16.56
CA ASP A 418 30.02 17.22 -15.23
C ASP A 418 30.27 18.73 -15.03
N ASN A 419 30.78 19.43 -16.06
CA ASN A 419 30.92 20.90 -16.03
C ASN A 419 29.59 21.64 -15.87
N LEU A 420 28.49 21.10 -16.42
CA LEU A 420 27.16 21.67 -16.28
C LEU A 420 26.62 21.47 -14.86
N THR A 421 26.80 20.27 -14.29
CA THR A 421 26.42 19.93 -12.92
C THR A 421 27.21 20.73 -11.88
N LEU A 422 28.51 20.96 -12.11
CA LEU A 422 29.35 21.82 -11.26
C LEU A 422 28.85 23.28 -11.18
N ARG A 423 28.12 23.74 -12.20
CA ARG A 423 27.48 25.07 -12.21
C ARG A 423 26.08 25.08 -11.57
N GLY A 424 25.65 23.95 -10.99
CA GLY A 424 24.35 23.80 -10.35
C GLY A 424 23.19 23.52 -11.30
N PHE A 425 23.46 23.22 -12.57
CA PHE A 425 22.40 22.92 -13.55
C PHE A 425 22.12 21.40 -13.65
N PRO A 426 20.87 21.00 -13.91
CA PRO A 426 20.52 19.60 -14.15
C PRO A 426 21.22 19.03 -15.39
N PRO A 427 21.70 17.76 -15.38
CA PRO A 427 22.40 17.16 -16.51
C PRO A 427 21.44 16.84 -17.67
N VAL A 428 21.28 17.80 -18.60
CA VAL A 428 20.38 17.68 -19.76
C VAL A 428 21.15 17.78 -21.06
N VAL A 429 20.90 16.85 -21.97
CA VAL A 429 21.31 16.93 -23.38
C VAL A 429 20.10 17.18 -24.26
N LEU A 430 20.25 18.11 -25.21
CA LEU A 430 19.25 18.41 -26.22
C LEU A 430 19.74 17.96 -27.60
N CYS A 431 18.88 17.24 -28.31
CA CYS A 431 19.18 16.70 -29.64
C CYS A 431 17.94 16.67 -30.55
N SER A 432 18.14 16.29 -31.82
CA SER A 432 17.03 16.04 -32.75
C SER A 432 16.17 14.83 -32.37
N SER A 433 14.88 14.89 -32.70
CA SER A 433 13.90 13.85 -32.34
C SER A 433 14.25 12.46 -32.90
N LYS A 434 14.90 12.39 -34.06
CA LYS A 434 15.34 11.13 -34.68
C LYS A 434 16.40 10.41 -33.82
N VAL A 435 17.22 11.15 -33.10
CA VAL A 435 18.41 10.64 -32.40
C VAL A 435 18.16 10.42 -30.90
N ARG A 436 17.16 11.09 -30.31
CA ARG A 436 16.89 11.11 -28.87
C ARG A 436 16.87 9.74 -28.20
N LEU A 437 15.95 8.85 -28.58
CA LEU A 437 15.82 7.51 -27.97
C LEU A 437 17.07 6.63 -28.19
N PRO A 438 17.61 6.49 -29.43
CA PRO A 438 18.88 5.79 -29.64
C PRO A 438 20.03 6.33 -28.78
N PHE A 439 20.17 7.65 -28.68
CA PHE A 439 21.20 8.28 -27.88
C PHE A 439 20.99 8.09 -26.36
N ARG A 440 19.74 8.10 -25.90
CA ARG A 440 19.39 7.73 -24.53
C ARG A 440 19.82 6.29 -24.21
N ARG A 441 19.56 5.34 -25.11
CA ARG A 441 19.95 3.92 -24.96
C ARG A 441 21.47 3.72 -24.99
N LEU A 442 22.20 4.55 -25.73
CA LEU A 442 23.67 4.55 -25.72
C LEU A 442 24.24 5.03 -24.38
N THR A 443 23.63 6.07 -23.80
CA THR A 443 24.15 6.77 -22.61
C THR A 443 23.67 6.19 -21.29
N GLU A 444 22.53 5.48 -21.23
CA GLU A 444 21.88 5.08 -19.98
C GLU A 444 22.72 4.23 -19.03
N ARG A 445 23.62 3.40 -19.56
CA ARG A 445 24.50 2.55 -18.76
C ARG A 445 25.66 3.30 -18.12
N PHE A 446 26.10 4.40 -18.74
CA PHE A 446 27.27 5.18 -18.34
C PHE A 446 26.89 6.44 -17.56
N LEU A 447 25.78 7.07 -17.93
CA LEU A 447 25.25 8.28 -17.32
C LEU A 447 23.76 8.06 -16.99
N PRO A 448 23.44 7.31 -15.92
CA PRO A 448 22.05 6.95 -15.60
C PRO A 448 21.17 8.15 -15.24
N ASN A 449 21.77 9.24 -14.74
CA ASN A 449 21.09 10.47 -14.34
C ASN A 449 20.99 11.51 -15.47
N LEU A 450 21.55 11.23 -16.66
CA LEU A 450 21.48 12.13 -17.81
C LEU A 450 20.08 12.10 -18.42
N ALA A 451 19.45 13.28 -18.52
CA ALA A 451 18.24 13.47 -19.29
C ALA A 451 18.60 13.74 -20.76
N VAL A 452 17.98 13.02 -21.69
CA VAL A 452 18.14 13.24 -23.13
C VAL A 452 16.80 13.71 -23.69
N LEU A 453 16.74 14.99 -24.05
CA LEU A 453 15.56 15.67 -24.55
C LEU A 453 15.63 15.88 -26.06
N SER A 454 14.47 15.85 -26.68
CA SER A 454 14.25 16.21 -28.08
C SER A 454 13.80 17.66 -28.20
N MET A 455 14.13 18.34 -29.30
CA MET A 455 13.60 19.67 -29.59
C MET A 455 12.06 19.73 -29.56
N ASN A 456 11.37 18.64 -29.91
CA ASN A 456 9.91 18.57 -29.85
C ASN A 456 9.35 18.47 -28.43
N GLU A 457 10.19 18.20 -27.43
CA GLU A 457 9.79 18.10 -26.02
C GLU A 457 9.96 19.44 -25.29
N ILE A 458 10.54 20.45 -25.94
CA ILE A 458 10.67 21.80 -25.40
C ILE A 458 9.36 22.55 -25.62
N ALA A 459 8.74 22.98 -24.52
CA ALA A 459 7.51 23.77 -24.60
C ALA A 459 7.79 25.13 -25.26
N PRO A 460 6.87 25.70 -26.08
CA PRO A 460 7.13 26.93 -26.84
C PRO A 460 7.49 28.16 -26.01
N ASN A 461 7.13 28.17 -24.73
CA ASN A 461 7.37 29.28 -23.79
C ASN A 461 8.66 29.12 -22.96
N VAL A 462 9.45 28.08 -23.23
CA VAL A 462 10.69 27.79 -22.52
C VAL A 462 11.87 28.15 -23.42
N GLU A 463 12.75 29.01 -22.92
CA GLU A 463 13.97 29.40 -23.61
C GLU A 463 15.07 28.36 -23.35
N VAL A 464 15.82 28.00 -24.40
CA VAL A 464 16.92 27.04 -24.32
C VAL A 464 18.24 27.78 -24.28
N GLU A 465 19.03 27.53 -23.24
CA GLU A 465 20.38 28.06 -23.10
C GLU A 465 21.41 26.94 -23.33
N ALA A 466 22.11 26.99 -24.46
CA ALA A 466 23.15 26.03 -24.78
C ALA A 466 24.46 26.41 -24.05
N ILE A 467 24.81 25.64 -23.02
CA ILE A 467 26.00 25.90 -22.18
C ILE A 467 27.24 25.17 -22.72
N GLY A 468 27.05 24.12 -23.51
CA GLY A 468 28.14 23.36 -24.14
C GLY A 468 27.67 22.52 -25.32
N THR A 469 28.62 22.03 -26.11
CA THR A 469 28.34 21.18 -27.27
C THR A 469 29.31 20.01 -27.31
N VAL A 470 28.80 18.80 -27.49
CA VAL A 470 29.61 17.58 -27.66
C VAL A 470 30.01 17.44 -29.13
N THR A 471 31.31 17.36 -29.40
CA THR A 471 31.88 17.26 -30.75
C THR A 471 32.71 15.99 -30.92
N LEU A 472 32.67 15.39 -32.11
CA LEU A 472 33.69 14.45 -32.58
C LEU A 472 34.75 15.25 -33.34
N ASP A 473 36.03 15.00 -33.06
CA ASP A 473 37.14 15.68 -33.74
C ASP A 473 37.29 15.21 -35.19
#